data_AF-A0A4S2MVJ6-F1
#
_entry.id   AF-A0A4S2MVJ6-F1
#
_cell.length_a   1.000
_cell.length_b   1.000
_cell.length_c   1.000
_cell.angle_alpha   90.00
_cell.angle_beta   90.00
_cell.angle_gamma   90.00
#
_symmetry.space_group_name_H-M   'P 1'
#
loop_
_entity.id
_entity.type
_entity.pdbx_description
1 polymer ?
#
loop_
_entity_poly.entity_id
_entity_poly.type
_entity_poly.pdbx_seq_one_letter_code
_entity_poly.pdbx_strand_id
1 'polypeptide(L)'
;MTSPTPLPPHLLAPLLASDTEIYPSSARLSLSRLESWIDAAPSLSLLFPSGGVIIALPMLASHWKSLVTGELNEWDIDARFLYPETTAAHGGPQPMEIGIHSWHIERNGEPPGFGKRAMEEVKQRVEALGLRITGWSALAVTEDGIGLCRSFGWRERAVEESRGGGRLMWLEGSNWKAPTPAL
;
A
#
# COMPACT_ATOMS: atom_id res chain seq x y z
N MET A 1 1.60 8.50 -22.83
CA MET A 1 0.86 7.57 -21.96
C MET A 1 0.04 8.42 -21.00
N THR A 2 -1.21 8.09 -20.79
CA THR A 2 -2.08 8.78 -19.82
C THR A 2 -1.58 8.48 -18.40
N SER A 3 -1.49 9.50 -17.55
CA SER A 3 -1.07 9.33 -16.15
C SER A 3 -2.18 8.66 -15.33
N PRO A 4 -1.84 7.89 -14.28
CA PRO A 4 -2.83 7.32 -13.36
C PRO A 4 -3.63 8.43 -12.64
N THR A 5 -4.92 8.18 -12.43
CA THR A 5 -5.84 9.10 -11.74
C THR A 5 -6.18 8.61 -10.34
N PRO A 6 -6.65 9.47 -9.42
CA PRO A 6 -7.22 9.02 -8.16
C PRO A 6 -8.30 7.97 -8.37
N LEU A 7 -8.36 6.98 -7.48
CA LEU A 7 -9.30 5.86 -7.54
C LEU A 7 -10.73 6.37 -7.32
N PRO A 8 -11.66 6.15 -8.27
CA PRO A 8 -13.05 6.55 -8.11
C PRO A 8 -13.76 5.81 -6.95
N PRO A 9 -14.58 6.49 -6.13
CA PRO A 9 -15.24 5.87 -4.96
C PRO A 9 -16.11 4.65 -5.29
N HIS A 10 -16.75 4.63 -6.47
CA HIS A 10 -17.62 3.52 -6.88
C HIS A 10 -16.87 2.20 -7.09
N LEU A 11 -15.54 2.21 -7.17
CA LEU A 11 -14.72 1.01 -7.28
C LEU A 11 -14.36 0.40 -5.92
N LEU A 12 -14.54 1.11 -4.80
CA LEU A 12 -14.10 0.63 -3.48
C LEU A 12 -14.89 -0.59 -2.99
N ALA A 13 -16.22 -0.61 -3.18
CA ALA A 13 -17.04 -1.75 -2.76
C ALA A 13 -16.71 -3.04 -3.54
N PRO A 14 -16.58 -3.02 -4.89
CA PRO A 14 -16.09 -4.18 -5.64
C PRO A 14 -14.70 -4.65 -5.21
N LEU A 15 -13.76 -3.73 -4.99
CA LEU A 15 -12.40 -4.07 -4.57
C LEU A 15 -12.40 -4.73 -3.19
N LEU A 16 -13.15 -4.19 -2.21
CA LEU A 16 -13.29 -4.77 -0.88
C LEU A 16 -13.91 -6.18 -0.93
N ALA A 17 -14.90 -6.39 -1.80
CA ALA A 17 -15.51 -7.71 -2.00
C ALA A 17 -14.47 -8.70 -2.55
N SER A 18 -13.74 -8.32 -3.61
CA SER A 18 -12.68 -9.14 -4.20
C SER A 18 -11.58 -9.47 -3.18
N ASP A 19 -11.19 -8.50 -2.36
CA ASP A 19 -10.16 -8.71 -1.34
C ASP A 19 -10.65 -9.65 -0.23
N THR A 20 -11.91 -9.51 0.19
CA THR A 20 -12.52 -10.39 1.21
C THR A 20 -12.63 -11.84 0.77
N GLU A 21 -12.82 -12.09 -0.53
CA GLU A 21 -12.83 -13.46 -1.08
C GLU A 21 -11.45 -14.15 -0.98
N ILE A 22 -10.36 -13.39 -1.08
CA ILE A 22 -8.99 -13.91 -1.07
C ILE A 22 -8.38 -13.88 0.33
N TYR A 23 -8.73 -12.86 1.13
CA TYR A 23 -8.18 -12.57 2.45
C TYR A 23 -9.30 -12.65 3.50
N PRO A 24 -9.48 -13.78 4.20
CA PRO A 24 -10.47 -13.92 5.27
C PRO A 24 -10.36 -12.86 6.37
N SER A 25 -9.17 -12.29 6.60
CA SER A 25 -8.95 -11.16 7.51
C SER A 25 -9.62 -9.86 7.04
N SER A 26 -9.73 -9.64 5.72
CA SER A 26 -10.35 -8.45 5.13
C SER A 26 -11.86 -8.39 5.37
N ALA A 27 -12.50 -9.50 5.77
CA ALA A 27 -13.88 -9.52 6.25
C ALA A 27 -14.11 -8.62 7.48
N ARG A 28 -13.04 -8.19 8.16
CA ARG A 28 -13.10 -7.25 9.30
C ARG A 28 -13.02 -5.78 8.87
N LEU A 29 -12.63 -5.51 7.63
CA LEU A 29 -12.53 -4.16 7.09
C LEU A 29 -13.90 -3.71 6.58
N SER A 30 -14.42 -2.60 7.10
CA SER A 30 -15.66 -2.01 6.60
C SER A 30 -15.41 -1.13 5.37
N LEU A 31 -16.41 -0.99 4.50
CA LEU A 31 -16.35 -0.04 3.38
C LEU A 31 -16.06 1.39 3.87
N SER A 32 -16.71 1.82 4.95
CA SER A 32 -16.47 3.13 5.55
C SER A 32 -15.04 3.34 6.03
N ARG A 33 -14.36 2.27 6.45
CA ARG A 33 -12.95 2.33 6.83
C ARG A 33 -12.06 2.50 5.61
N LEU A 34 -12.31 1.72 4.57
CA LEU A 34 -11.61 1.85 3.29
C LEU A 34 -11.79 3.25 2.70
N GLU A 35 -13.03 3.76 2.64
CA GLU A 35 -13.32 5.14 2.22
C GLU A 35 -12.50 6.17 2.99
N SER A 36 -12.43 6.04 4.33
CA SER A 36 -11.64 6.95 5.16
C SER A 36 -10.14 6.94 4.85
N TRP A 37 -9.60 5.80 4.40
CA TRP A 37 -8.20 5.70 3.97
C TRP A 37 -7.95 6.45 2.66
N ILE A 38 -8.85 6.30 1.69
CA ILE A 38 -8.77 6.97 0.40
C ILE A 38 -8.94 8.48 0.56
N ASP A 39 -9.86 8.92 1.42
CA ASP A 39 -10.08 10.34 1.70
C ASP A 39 -8.85 11.01 2.36
N ALA A 40 -8.08 10.26 3.15
CA ALA A 40 -6.88 10.78 3.80
C ALA A 40 -5.70 10.98 2.83
N ALA A 41 -5.56 10.08 1.84
CA ALA A 41 -4.47 10.07 0.87
C ALA A 41 -4.93 9.73 -0.57
N PRO A 42 -5.80 10.57 -1.18
CA PRO A 42 -6.39 10.25 -2.47
C PRO A 42 -5.38 10.20 -3.60
N SER A 43 -4.25 10.91 -3.49
CA SER A 43 -3.22 10.90 -4.53
C SER A 43 -2.41 9.61 -4.61
N LEU A 44 -2.51 8.73 -3.60
CA LEU A 44 -1.78 7.46 -3.52
C LEU A 44 -2.65 6.21 -3.77
N SER A 45 -3.94 6.41 -3.99
CA SER A 45 -4.86 5.37 -4.43
C SER A 45 -5.23 5.61 -5.88
N LEU A 46 -4.74 4.75 -6.78
CA LEU A 46 -4.63 5.05 -8.20
C LEU A 46 -5.38 4.04 -9.06
N LEU A 47 -6.05 4.57 -10.09
CA LEU A 47 -6.54 3.85 -11.25
C LEU A 47 -5.64 4.13 -12.45
N PHE A 48 -5.10 3.06 -13.04
CA PHE A 48 -4.28 3.11 -14.24
C PHE A 48 -5.14 3.02 -15.50
N PRO A 49 -4.69 3.60 -16.63
CA PRO A 49 -5.50 3.70 -17.84
C PRO A 49 -6.04 2.38 -18.40
N SER A 50 -5.33 1.26 -18.20
CA SER A 50 -5.76 -0.05 -18.72
C SER A 50 -6.63 -0.83 -17.72
N GLY A 51 -6.90 -0.26 -16.53
CA GLY A 51 -7.77 -0.83 -15.50
C GLY A 51 -7.06 -1.29 -14.23
N GLY A 52 -5.71 -1.26 -14.19
CA GLY A 52 -4.98 -1.64 -12.98
C GLY A 52 -5.20 -0.69 -11.81
N VAL A 53 -5.15 -1.20 -10.60
CA VAL A 53 -5.40 -0.45 -9.36
C VAL A 53 -4.27 -0.67 -8.36
N ILE A 54 -3.92 0.38 -7.62
CA ILE A 54 -3.16 0.29 -6.37
C ILE A 54 -3.81 1.16 -5.29
N ILE A 55 -3.90 0.63 -4.08
CA ILE A 55 -4.29 1.40 -2.89
C ILE A 55 -3.12 1.35 -1.92
N ALA A 56 -2.44 2.48 -1.77
CA ALA A 56 -1.29 2.64 -0.90
C ALA A 56 -1.60 3.62 0.25
N LEU A 57 -1.32 3.18 1.47
CA LEU A 57 -1.58 3.91 2.71
C LEU A 57 -0.26 4.54 3.21
N PRO A 58 -0.14 5.88 3.22
CA PRO A 58 1.05 6.56 3.74
C PRO A 58 0.97 6.67 5.26
N MET A 59 1.31 5.60 5.97
CA MET A 59 1.22 5.55 7.42
C MET A 59 2.33 6.39 8.08
N LEU A 60 2.01 7.16 9.12
CA LEU A 60 3.02 7.77 9.98
C LEU A 60 3.98 6.69 10.50
N ALA A 61 5.28 6.99 10.53
CA ALA A 61 6.32 5.97 10.77
C ALA A 61 6.11 5.16 12.07
N SER A 62 5.59 5.77 13.13
CA SER A 62 5.26 5.08 14.39
C SER A 62 4.18 4.00 14.20
N HIS A 63 3.10 4.34 13.49
CA HIS A 63 1.99 3.41 13.24
C HIS A 63 2.34 2.36 12.20
N TRP A 64 3.13 2.71 11.19
CA TRP A 64 3.68 1.73 10.26
C TRP A 64 4.55 0.71 11.01
N LYS A 65 5.38 1.17 11.96
CA LYS A 65 6.19 0.28 12.80
C LYS A 65 5.32 -0.68 13.60
N SER A 66 4.28 -0.18 14.27
CA SER A 66 3.32 -1.02 14.98
C SER A 66 2.62 -2.03 14.07
N LEU A 67 2.33 -1.69 12.81
CA LEU A 67 1.81 -2.63 11.83
C LEU A 67 2.81 -3.75 11.53
N VAL A 68 4.07 -3.42 11.21
CA VAL A 68 5.08 -4.44 10.87
C VAL A 68 5.53 -5.28 12.07
N THR A 69 5.47 -4.72 13.29
CA THR A 69 5.69 -5.48 14.54
C THR A 69 4.46 -6.26 15.00
N GLY A 70 3.31 -6.08 14.36
CA GLY A 70 2.06 -6.81 14.64
C GLY A 70 1.34 -6.32 15.89
N GLU A 71 1.69 -5.14 16.40
CA GLU A 71 0.97 -4.43 17.47
C GLU A 71 -0.32 -3.78 16.94
N LEU A 72 -0.37 -3.48 15.64
CA LEU A 72 -1.52 -2.94 14.93
C LEU A 72 -1.94 -3.93 13.83
N ASN A 73 -3.23 -4.26 13.75
CA ASN A 73 -3.75 -5.02 12.61
C ASN A 73 -4.12 -4.09 11.46
N GLU A 74 -4.14 -4.62 10.24
CA GLU A 74 -4.51 -3.86 9.03
C GLU A 74 -5.93 -3.26 9.13
N TRP A 75 -6.92 -4.05 9.55
CA TRP A 75 -8.31 -3.57 9.72
C TRP A 75 -8.48 -2.55 10.85
N ASP A 76 -7.48 -2.40 11.74
CA ASP A 76 -7.48 -1.43 12.82
C ASP A 76 -6.80 -0.10 12.41
N ILE A 77 -6.21 -0.01 11.20
CA ILE A 77 -5.59 1.24 10.70
C ILE A 77 -6.66 2.33 10.61
N ASP A 78 -6.47 3.43 11.31
CA ASP A 78 -7.34 4.61 11.29
C ASP A 78 -6.79 5.67 10.35
N ALA A 79 -7.66 6.47 9.71
CA ALA A 79 -7.24 7.57 8.84
C ALA A 79 -6.31 8.57 9.56
N ARG A 80 -6.44 8.72 10.90
CA ARG A 80 -5.55 9.54 11.73
C ARG A 80 -4.12 8.98 11.82
N PHE A 81 -3.90 7.72 11.45
CA PHE A 81 -2.57 7.11 11.39
C PHE A 81 -1.89 7.35 10.05
N LEU A 82 -2.60 7.90 9.07
CA LEU A 82 -2.10 8.22 7.74
C LEU A 82 -1.62 9.66 7.69
N TYR A 83 -0.71 9.94 6.76
CA TYR A 83 -0.35 11.29 6.38
C TYR A 83 -1.58 11.96 5.72
N PRO A 84 -2.11 13.05 6.28
CA PRO A 84 -3.23 13.76 5.67
C PRO A 84 -2.71 14.64 4.52
N GLU A 85 -3.05 14.32 3.28
CA GLU A 85 -2.64 15.16 2.13
C GLU A 85 -3.20 16.58 2.18
N THR A 86 -4.28 16.80 2.95
CA THR A 86 -4.93 18.12 3.09
C THR A 86 -4.15 19.10 3.98
N THR A 87 -3.10 18.67 4.68
CA THR A 87 -2.22 19.59 5.40
C THR A 87 -1.21 20.21 4.44
N ALA A 88 -1.69 21.21 3.70
CA ALA A 88 -0.85 22.10 2.92
C ALA A 88 0.33 22.59 3.78
N ALA A 89 1.55 22.34 3.32
CA ALA A 89 2.79 22.90 3.84
C ALA A 89 3.15 22.50 5.29
N HIS A 90 3.74 21.33 5.46
CA HIS A 90 4.75 21.17 6.51
C HIS A 90 6.10 21.59 5.95
N GLY A 91 6.29 22.91 5.82
CA GLY A 91 7.58 23.56 5.56
C GLY A 91 8.53 23.48 6.77
N GLY A 92 8.48 22.40 7.53
CA GLY A 92 9.45 22.11 8.58
C GLY A 92 10.81 21.78 7.95
N PRO A 93 11.90 21.99 8.69
CA PRO A 93 13.26 21.81 8.17
C PRO A 93 13.60 20.35 7.82
N GLN A 94 12.75 19.38 8.19
CA GLN A 94 12.97 17.96 7.92
C GLN A 94 11.74 17.32 7.27
N PRO A 95 11.93 16.43 6.27
CA PRO A 95 10.84 15.69 5.66
C PRO A 95 10.20 14.76 6.69
N MET A 96 8.87 14.73 6.74
CA MET A 96 8.13 13.83 7.59
C MET A 96 8.38 12.37 7.16
N GLU A 97 8.57 11.51 8.15
CA GLU A 97 8.78 10.07 7.94
C GLU A 97 7.47 9.31 7.89
N ILE A 98 7.30 8.50 6.85
CA ILE A 98 6.15 7.60 6.67
C ILE A 98 6.62 6.21 6.25
N GLY A 99 5.83 5.19 6.54
CA GLY A 99 5.93 3.90 5.86
C GLY A 99 4.75 3.71 4.91
N ILE A 100 4.99 3.05 3.78
CA ILE A 100 3.92 2.78 2.81
C ILE A 100 3.39 1.38 3.03
N HIS A 101 2.11 1.27 3.37
CA HIS A 101 1.43 -0.01 3.39
C HIS A 101 0.56 -0.16 2.13
N SER A 102 0.88 -1.13 1.28
CA SER A 102 0.07 -1.45 0.11
C SER A 102 -1.04 -2.41 0.52
N TRP A 103 -2.28 -1.91 0.54
CA TRP A 103 -3.46 -2.72 0.84
C TRP A 103 -3.84 -3.60 -0.37
N HIS A 104 -3.88 -3.00 -1.56
CA HIS A 104 -4.37 -3.69 -2.76
C HIS A 104 -3.57 -3.34 -4.00
N ILE A 105 -3.27 -4.35 -4.82
CA ILE A 105 -2.69 -4.20 -6.17
C ILE A 105 -3.38 -5.19 -7.09
N GLU A 106 -4.08 -4.69 -8.11
CA GLU A 106 -4.74 -5.52 -9.11
C GLU A 106 -4.36 -5.06 -10.52
N ARG A 107 -4.02 -6.02 -11.37
CA ARG A 107 -3.47 -5.73 -12.69
C ARG A 107 -4.53 -5.36 -13.74
N ASN A 108 -5.76 -5.87 -13.65
CA ASN A 108 -6.85 -5.76 -14.64
C ASN A 108 -6.47 -5.07 -15.97
N GLY A 109 -6.17 -5.88 -17.00
CA GLY A 109 -5.82 -5.38 -18.34
C GLY A 109 -4.39 -4.85 -18.51
N GLU A 110 -3.62 -4.67 -17.43
CA GLU A 110 -2.25 -4.17 -17.51
C GLU A 110 -1.20 -5.25 -17.89
N PRO A 111 -0.09 -4.84 -18.53
CA PRO A 111 0.98 -5.75 -18.92
C PRO A 111 1.73 -6.35 -17.71
N PRO A 112 2.52 -7.42 -17.93
CA PRO A 112 3.46 -7.93 -16.93
C PRO A 112 4.34 -6.81 -16.35
N GLY A 113 4.66 -6.91 -15.06
CA GLY A 113 5.41 -5.87 -14.35
C GLY A 113 4.58 -4.68 -13.87
N PHE A 114 3.24 -4.72 -14.01
CA PHE A 114 2.33 -3.70 -13.47
C PHE A 114 2.61 -3.37 -12.01
N GLY A 115 2.65 -4.37 -11.11
CA GLY A 115 2.86 -4.12 -9.68
C GLY A 115 4.14 -3.32 -9.40
N LYS A 116 5.20 -3.56 -10.17
CA LYS A 116 6.44 -2.79 -10.04
C LYS A 116 6.26 -1.33 -10.45
N ARG A 117 5.59 -1.08 -11.58
CA ARG A 117 5.29 0.27 -12.04
C ARG A 117 4.35 1.00 -11.09
N ALA A 118 3.34 0.32 -10.55
CA ALA A 118 2.38 0.89 -9.62
C ALA A 118 3.05 1.37 -8.34
N MET A 119 3.96 0.56 -7.76
CA MET A 119 4.70 0.95 -6.57
C MET A 119 5.72 2.07 -6.82
N GLU A 120 6.38 2.08 -7.99
CA GLU A 120 7.27 3.18 -8.38
C GLU A 120 6.50 4.50 -8.57
N GLU A 121 5.29 4.46 -9.14
CA GLU A 121 4.41 5.62 -9.24
C GLU A 121 4.04 6.16 -7.84
N VAL A 122 3.67 5.28 -6.90
CA VAL A 122 3.41 5.68 -5.50
C VAL A 122 4.64 6.32 -4.88
N LYS A 123 5.83 5.73 -5.06
CA LYS A 123 7.09 6.28 -4.56
C LYS A 123 7.34 7.69 -5.09
N GLN A 124 7.18 7.90 -6.40
CA GLN A 124 7.38 9.21 -7.04
C GLN A 124 6.40 10.27 -6.50
N ARG A 125 5.13 9.91 -6.27
CA ARG A 125 4.13 10.82 -5.69
C ARG A 125 4.47 11.19 -4.24
N VAL A 126 4.88 10.20 -3.43
CA VAL A 126 5.33 10.45 -2.05
C VAL A 126 6.56 11.35 -2.00
N GLU A 127 7.53 11.14 -2.89
CA GLU A 127 8.71 12.00 -3.02
C GLU A 127 8.33 13.43 -3.46
N ALA A 128 7.37 13.57 -4.38
CA ALA A 128 6.84 14.87 -4.81
C ALA A 128 6.10 15.61 -3.69
N LEU A 129 5.55 14.89 -2.70
CA LEU A 129 4.98 15.47 -1.47
C LEU A 129 6.06 15.89 -0.45
N GLY A 130 7.35 15.65 -0.73
CA GLY A 130 8.45 15.99 0.18
C GLY A 130 8.54 15.06 1.40
N LEU A 131 7.97 13.87 1.32
CA LEU A 131 7.94 12.90 2.41
C LEU A 131 9.11 11.91 2.29
N ARG A 132 9.54 11.37 3.43
CA ARG A 132 10.59 10.35 3.48
C ARG A 132 10.01 9.00 3.81
N ILE A 133 10.17 8.05 2.89
CA ILE A 133 9.74 6.66 3.09
C ILE A 133 10.76 5.93 3.97
N THR A 134 10.32 5.45 5.13
CA THR A 134 11.11 4.64 6.07
C THR A 134 11.01 3.14 5.78
N GLY A 135 9.99 2.71 5.05
CA GLY A 135 9.81 1.33 4.66
C GLY A 135 8.50 1.07 3.91
N TRP A 136 8.33 -0.18 3.50
CA TRP A 136 7.15 -0.66 2.80
C TRP A 136 6.59 -1.92 3.46
N SER A 137 5.29 -2.13 3.39
CA SER A 137 4.66 -3.39 3.78
C SER A 137 3.44 -3.73 2.92
N ALA A 138 3.07 -5.00 2.86
CA ALA A 138 1.83 -5.48 2.27
C ALA A 138 1.45 -6.85 2.86
N LEU A 139 0.17 -7.17 2.92
CA LEU A 139 -0.28 -8.55 3.11
C LEU A 139 -0.34 -9.27 1.76
N ALA A 140 0.40 -10.37 1.64
CA ALA A 140 0.43 -11.19 0.45
C ALA A 140 -0.03 -12.62 0.78
N VAL A 141 -1.06 -13.08 0.07
CA VAL A 141 -1.54 -14.48 0.13
C VAL A 141 -1.12 -15.27 -1.11
N THR A 142 -1.08 -14.61 -2.27
CA THR A 142 -0.75 -15.26 -3.55
C THR A 142 0.75 -15.35 -3.79
N GLU A 143 1.20 -16.41 -4.47
CA GLU A 143 2.61 -16.53 -4.87
C GLU A 143 3.07 -15.38 -5.77
N ASP A 144 2.17 -14.83 -6.61
CA ASP A 144 2.46 -13.65 -7.42
C ASP A 144 2.72 -12.40 -6.55
N GLY A 145 1.89 -12.18 -5.53
CA GLY A 145 2.07 -11.07 -4.58
C GLY A 145 3.35 -11.23 -3.75
N ILE A 146 3.63 -12.45 -3.28
CA ILE A 146 4.87 -12.77 -2.54
C ILE A 146 6.09 -12.58 -3.46
N GLY A 147 6.03 -13.05 -4.70
CA GLY A 147 7.07 -12.91 -5.72
C GLY A 147 7.35 -11.45 -6.06
N LEU A 148 6.30 -10.63 -6.17
CA LEU A 148 6.43 -9.17 -6.33
C LEU A 148 7.20 -8.57 -5.16
N CYS A 149 6.80 -8.84 -3.92
CA CYS A 149 7.47 -8.35 -2.72
C CYS A 149 8.95 -8.78 -2.65
N ARG A 150 9.23 -10.07 -2.92
CA ARG A 150 10.59 -10.62 -2.96
C ARG A 150 11.45 -9.94 -4.03
N SER A 151 10.87 -9.53 -5.16
CA SER A 151 11.59 -8.81 -6.21
C SER A 151 12.12 -7.43 -5.79
N PHE A 152 11.59 -6.88 -4.70
CA PHE A 152 12.06 -5.65 -4.05
C PHE A 152 12.99 -5.92 -2.85
N GLY A 153 13.30 -7.19 -2.57
CA GLY A 153 14.09 -7.59 -1.41
C GLY A 153 13.33 -7.55 -0.08
N TRP A 154 12.00 -7.57 -0.12
CA TRP A 154 11.18 -7.58 1.10
C TRP A 154 11.36 -8.89 1.86
N ARG A 155 11.32 -8.79 3.18
CA ARG A 155 11.38 -9.91 4.09
C ARG A 155 9.97 -10.34 4.45
N GLU A 156 9.84 -11.64 4.68
CA GLU A 156 8.62 -12.25 5.15
C GLU A 156 8.68 -12.38 6.67
N ARG A 157 7.55 -12.14 7.33
CA ARG A 157 7.31 -12.64 8.67
C ARG A 157 6.11 -13.57 8.61
N ALA A 158 6.27 -14.71 9.27
CA ALA A 158 5.13 -15.47 9.72
C ALA A 158 4.35 -14.58 10.69
N VAL A 159 3.30 -13.93 10.19
CA VAL A 159 2.22 -13.48 11.07
C VAL A 159 1.71 -14.77 11.68
N GLU A 160 1.78 -14.90 13.01
CA GLU A 160 1.22 -16.06 13.71
C GLU A 160 -0.14 -16.35 13.09
N GLU A 161 -0.43 -17.62 12.78
CA GLU A 161 -1.65 -18.17 12.15
C GLU A 161 -2.96 -17.77 12.85
N SER A 162 -2.93 -16.83 13.77
CA SER A 162 -4.07 -16.13 14.30
C SER A 162 -4.78 -15.27 13.24
N ARG A 163 -5.74 -15.92 12.56
CA ARG A 163 -7.05 -15.37 12.14
C ARG A 163 -7.25 -14.89 10.69
N GLY A 164 -6.40 -15.25 9.72
CA GLY A 164 -6.68 -14.85 8.33
C GLY A 164 -5.86 -15.41 7.15
N GLY A 165 -4.76 -16.15 7.37
CA GLY A 165 -4.10 -16.92 6.29
C GLY A 165 -3.15 -16.16 5.32
N GLY A 166 -2.78 -14.90 5.60
CA GLY A 166 -1.82 -14.13 4.80
C GLY A 166 -0.41 -14.02 5.40
N ARG A 167 0.60 -13.76 4.56
CA ARG A 167 1.98 -13.45 4.96
C ARG A 167 2.18 -11.94 4.92
N LEU A 168 2.64 -11.36 6.02
CA LEU A 168 3.07 -9.96 6.01
C LEU A 168 4.46 -9.88 5.41
N MET A 169 4.54 -9.15 4.30
CA MET A 169 5.78 -8.84 3.60
C MET A 169 6.16 -7.40 3.93
N TRP A 170 7.41 -7.14 4.28
CA TRP A 170 7.87 -5.77 4.50
C TRP A 170 9.33 -5.55 4.16
N LEU A 171 9.69 -4.28 4.02
CA LEU A 171 11.06 -3.81 3.88
C LEU A 171 11.26 -2.61 4.80
N GLU A 172 12.19 -2.74 5.75
CA GLU A 172 12.68 -1.61 6.53
C GLU A 172 13.84 -0.91 5.80
N GLY A 173 13.85 0.41 5.88
CA GLY A 173 14.83 1.28 5.27
C GLY A 173 14.52 1.65 3.82
N SER A 174 15.08 2.76 3.36
CA SER A 174 15.04 3.23 1.97
C SER A 174 15.89 2.39 1.01
N ASN A 175 16.25 1.15 1.40
CA ASN A 175 16.97 0.17 0.57
C ASN A 175 16.07 -0.41 -0.54
N TRP A 176 15.23 0.44 -1.14
CA TRP A 176 14.59 0.21 -2.42
C TRP A 176 15.69 -0.09 -3.43
N LYS A 177 15.96 -1.37 -3.65
CA LYS A 177 16.76 -1.79 -4.79
C LYS A 177 15.84 -1.69 -5.99
N ALA A 178 16.16 -0.80 -6.93
CA ALA A 178 15.52 -0.81 -8.23
C ALA A 178 15.50 -2.27 -8.74
N PRO A 179 14.34 -2.79 -9.16
CA PRO A 179 14.20 -4.21 -9.43
C PRO A 179 15.21 -4.64 -10.49
N THR A 180 15.91 -5.74 -10.22
CA THR A 180 16.79 -6.36 -11.21
C THR A 180 15.92 -6.82 -12.38
N PRO A 181 16.28 -6.54 -13.66
CA PRO A 181 15.56 -7.08 -14.79
C PRO A 181 15.51 -8.61 -14.67
N ALA A 182 14.33 -9.20 -14.83
CA ALA A 182 14.28 -10.63 -15.06
C ALA A 182 14.97 -10.90 -16.41
N LEU A 183 15.99 -11.77 -16.39
CA LEU A 183 16.63 -12.30 -17.61
C LEU A 183 15.64 -13.17 -18.39
#